data_AF-A0A7R9ITT2-F1
#
_entry.id   AF-A0A7R9ITT2-F1
#
_cell.length_a   1.000
_cell.length_b   1.000
_cell.length_c   1.000
_cell.angle_alpha   90.00
_cell.angle_beta   90.00
_cell.angle_gamma   90.00
#
_symmetry.space_group_name_H-M   'P 1'
#
loop_
_entity.id
_entity.type
_entity.pdbx_description
1 polymer ?
#
loop_
_entity_poly.entity_id
_entity_poly.type
_entity_poly.pdbx_seq_one_letter_code
_entity_poly.pdbx_strand_id
1 'polypeptide(L)'
;VWRSKFLASSLMVEELARWKAALTQKTTDLQEALKRLLEERRVVRESLLHTHKNLSMLRENFEHGPCRRSALSSSNIVDLSAANRSLGEVLTLQLLGGHDRRACREPDMTGLEASTWAERAAETLLSSPSPLLLSDVACSAVLGAAVAVGSHGLPASCCAHCSGEIKLV
;
A
#
# COMPACT_ATOMS: atom_id res chain seq x y z
N VAL A 1 9.14 -37.11 -31.32
CA VAL A 1 7.89 -36.46 -30.87
C VAL A 1 7.71 -36.51 -29.35
N TRP A 2 7.77 -37.68 -28.70
CA TRP A 2 7.50 -37.81 -27.25
C TRP A 2 8.50 -37.11 -26.33
N ARG A 3 9.82 -37.20 -26.63
CA ARG A 3 10.86 -36.48 -25.87
C ARG A 3 10.67 -34.96 -25.86
N SER A 4 10.30 -34.37 -27.00
CA SER A 4 10.08 -32.92 -27.13
C SER A 4 8.83 -32.48 -26.37
N LYS A 5 7.74 -33.27 -26.41
CA LYS A 5 6.52 -32.98 -25.63
C LYS A 5 6.76 -33.04 -24.13
N PHE A 6 7.47 -34.07 -23.66
CA PHE A 6 7.82 -34.21 -22.23
C PHE A 6 8.72 -33.07 -21.76
N LEU A 7 9.73 -32.70 -22.55
CA LEU A 7 10.63 -31.60 -22.21
C LEU A 7 9.90 -30.26 -22.13
N ALA A 8 9.02 -29.97 -23.08
CA ALA A 8 8.18 -28.77 -23.03
C ALA A 8 7.29 -28.74 -21.79
N SER A 9 6.63 -29.86 -21.44
CA SER A 9 5.80 -29.93 -20.23
C SER A 9 6.62 -29.78 -18.94
N SER A 10 7.81 -30.36 -18.87
CA SER A 10 8.68 -30.24 -17.69
C SER A 10 9.16 -28.79 -17.49
N LEU A 11 9.54 -28.10 -18.57
CA LEU A 11 9.91 -26.68 -18.52
C LEU A 11 8.76 -25.79 -18.01
N MET A 12 7.53 -26.04 -18.48
CA MET A 12 6.35 -25.30 -18.01
C MET A 12 6.07 -25.53 -16.51
N VAL A 13 6.24 -26.77 -16.03
CA VAL A 13 6.06 -27.11 -14.61
C VAL A 13 7.15 -26.46 -13.76
N GLU A 14 8.41 -26.49 -14.21
CA GLU A 14 9.54 -25.83 -13.55
C GLU A 14 9.35 -24.31 -13.49
N GLU A 15 8.90 -23.71 -14.59
CA GLU A 15 8.47 -22.32 -14.60
C GLU A 15 7.38 -22.10 -13.57
N LEU A 16 6.27 -22.83 -13.62
CA LEU A 16 5.14 -22.66 -12.69
C LEU A 16 5.57 -22.77 -11.23
N ALA A 17 6.46 -23.72 -10.91
CA ALA A 17 7.02 -23.86 -9.57
C ALA A 17 7.83 -22.63 -9.16
N ARG A 18 8.66 -22.07 -10.06
CA ARG A 18 9.39 -20.81 -9.84
C ARG A 18 8.43 -19.64 -9.63
N TRP A 19 7.39 -19.49 -10.47
CA TRP A 19 6.38 -18.44 -10.33
C TRP A 19 5.65 -18.53 -9.00
N LYS A 20 5.24 -19.74 -8.62
CA LYS A 20 4.58 -20.00 -7.33
C LYS A 20 5.48 -19.64 -6.17
N ALA A 21 6.75 -20.03 -6.19
CA ALA A 21 7.71 -19.70 -5.14
C ALA A 21 7.89 -18.18 -5.01
N ALA A 22 8.11 -17.48 -6.13
CA ALA A 22 8.31 -16.03 -6.15
C ALA A 22 7.07 -15.26 -5.65
N LEU A 23 5.87 -15.65 -6.09
CA LEU A 23 4.63 -15.02 -5.65
C LEU A 23 4.34 -15.29 -4.17
N THR A 24 4.63 -16.51 -3.71
CA THR A 24 4.49 -16.87 -2.29
C THR A 24 5.42 -16.02 -1.44
N GLN A 25 6.68 -15.85 -1.85
CA GLN A 25 7.64 -15.00 -1.16
C GLN A 25 7.18 -13.53 -1.12
N LYS A 26 6.76 -12.97 -2.27
CA LYS A 26 6.26 -11.58 -2.31
C LYS A 26 5.03 -11.41 -1.39
N THR A 27 4.16 -12.41 -1.33
CA THR A 27 3.00 -12.41 -0.43
C THR A 27 3.42 -12.43 1.04
N THR A 28 4.40 -13.26 1.41
CA THR A 28 4.90 -13.31 2.79
C THR A 28 5.56 -11.99 3.19
N ASP A 29 6.34 -11.38 2.29
CA ASP A 29 7.02 -10.11 2.54
C ASP A 29 6.01 -8.97 2.74
N LEU A 30 4.99 -8.88 1.87
CA LEU A 30 3.91 -7.90 2.00
C LEU A 30 3.10 -8.10 3.29
N GLN A 31 2.81 -9.35 3.67
CA GLN A 31 2.14 -9.64 4.94
C GLN A 31 2.97 -9.20 6.15
N GLU A 32 4.28 -9.40 6.10
CA GLU A 32 5.17 -8.97 7.18
C GLU A 32 5.27 -7.44 7.27
N ALA A 33 5.38 -6.76 6.13
CA ALA A 33 5.35 -5.29 6.07
C ALA A 33 4.03 -4.73 6.63
N LEU A 34 2.89 -5.35 6.28
CA LEU A 34 1.59 -4.95 6.82
C LEU A 34 1.50 -5.13 8.33
N LYS A 35 2.03 -6.22 8.89
CA LYS A 35 2.08 -6.44 10.35
C LYS A 35 2.86 -5.33 11.04
N ARG A 36 4.01 -4.93 10.50
CA ARG A 36 4.83 -3.84 11.04
C ARG A 36 4.10 -2.49 10.98
N LEU A 37 3.45 -2.18 9.85
CA LEU A 37 2.62 -0.97 9.71
C LEU A 37 1.50 -0.92 10.74
N LEU A 38 0.83 -2.05 11.01
CA LEU A 38 -0.24 -2.11 12.01
C LEU A 38 0.29 -1.90 13.43
N GLU A 39 1.49 -2.38 13.74
CA GLU A 39 2.11 -2.17 15.05
C GLU A 39 2.53 -0.71 15.25
N GLU A 40 3.21 -0.10 14.28
CA GLU A 40 3.54 1.33 14.31
C GLU A 40 2.27 2.19 14.44
N ARG A 41 1.22 1.84 13.68
CA ARG A 41 -0.10 2.48 13.77
C ARG A 41 -0.67 2.39 15.19
N ARG A 42 -0.53 1.25 15.86
CA ARG A 42 -1.01 1.10 17.25
C ARG A 42 -0.28 2.05 18.19
N VAL A 43 1.05 2.12 18.10
CA VAL A 43 1.88 3.02 18.91
C VAL A 43 1.50 4.49 18.67
N VAL A 44 1.32 4.89 17.42
CA VAL A 44 0.87 6.25 17.06
C VAL A 44 -0.51 6.56 17.66
N ARG A 45 -1.46 5.64 17.57
CA ARG A 45 -2.80 5.82 18.14
C ARG A 45 -2.76 5.97 19.66
N GLU A 46 -1.97 5.15 20.35
CA GLU A 46 -1.81 5.24 21.81
C GLU A 46 -1.20 6.57 22.23
N SER A 47 -0.19 7.05 21.48
CA SER A 47 0.43 8.36 21.67
C SER A 47 -0.59 9.50 21.46
N LEU A 48 -1.36 9.46 20.37
CA LEU A 48 -2.41 10.45 20.09
C LEU A 48 -3.50 10.47 21.15
N LEU A 49 -3.89 9.30 21.69
CA LEU A 49 -4.84 9.22 22.79
C LEU A 49 -4.30 9.85 24.07
N HIS A 50 -3.02 9.64 24.37
CA HIS A 50 -2.38 10.27 25.52
C HIS A 50 -2.32 11.80 25.35
N THR A 51 -1.91 12.27 24.17
CA THR A 51 -1.94 13.70 23.83
C THR A 51 -3.36 14.27 23.95
N HIS A 52 -4.37 13.56 23.45
CA HIS A 52 -5.76 14.00 23.52
C HIS A 52 -6.24 14.17 24.96
N LYS A 53 -5.92 13.22 25.83
CA LYS A 53 -6.25 13.30 27.26
C LYS A 53 -5.59 14.52 27.89
N ASN A 54 -4.31 14.76 27.61
CA ASN A 54 -3.58 15.92 28.14
C ASN A 54 -4.17 17.24 27.65
N LEU A 55 -4.43 17.38 26.35
CA LEU A 55 -5.06 18.58 25.79
C LEU A 55 -6.48 18.79 26.34
N SER A 56 -7.24 17.72 26.51
CA SER A 56 -8.58 17.80 27.10
C SER A 56 -8.50 18.30 28.55
N MET A 57 -7.62 17.73 29.37
CA MET A 57 -7.41 18.20 30.75
C MET A 57 -6.98 19.67 30.77
N LEU A 58 -6.06 20.09 29.91
CA LEU A 58 -5.64 21.48 29.81
C LEU A 58 -6.83 22.39 29.47
N ARG A 59 -7.64 22.04 28.45
CA ARG A 59 -8.84 22.81 28.10
C ARG A 59 -9.80 22.94 29.28
N GLU A 60 -10.05 21.85 30.00
CA GLU A 60 -10.93 21.89 31.19
C GLU A 60 -10.41 22.82 32.28
N ASN A 61 -9.09 22.98 32.44
CA ASN A 61 -8.49 23.84 33.46
C ASN A 61 -8.39 25.31 33.05
N PHE A 62 -8.32 25.62 31.74
CA PHE A 62 -8.13 26.98 31.24
C PHE A 62 -9.39 27.62 30.66
N GLU A 63 -10.47 26.86 30.43
CA GLU A 63 -11.76 27.44 30.04
C GLU A 63 -12.48 28.09 31.22
N HIS A 64 -12.67 29.41 31.13
CA HIS A 64 -13.50 30.19 32.06
C HIS A 64 -14.97 30.13 31.60
N GLY A 65 -15.61 28.97 31.69
CA GLY A 65 -17.00 28.76 31.24
C GLY A 65 -17.54 27.35 31.50
N PRO A 66 -18.82 27.07 31.17
CA PRO A 66 -19.39 25.74 31.32
C PRO A 66 -18.67 24.76 30.38
N CYS A 67 -17.81 23.93 30.97
CA CYS A 67 -17.03 22.92 30.28
C CYS A 67 -17.96 21.93 29.53
N ARG A 68 -18.00 22.04 28.20
CA ARG A 68 -18.63 21.01 27.36
C ARG A 68 -17.58 19.95 27.05
N ARG A 69 -17.67 18.82 27.75
CA ARG A 69 -16.91 17.62 27.40
C ARG A 69 -17.30 17.17 26.00
N SER A 70 -16.48 17.49 25.01
CA SER A 70 -16.60 16.92 23.67
C SER A 70 -16.19 15.45 23.73
N ALA A 71 -17.18 14.54 23.77
CA ALA A 71 -16.89 13.12 23.62
C ALA A 71 -16.32 12.87 22.22
N LEU A 72 -15.19 12.15 22.14
CA LEU A 72 -14.65 11.69 20.87
C LEU A 72 -15.64 10.72 20.22
N SER A 73 -16.07 11.01 18.99
CA SER A 73 -16.91 10.10 18.21
C SER A 73 -16.14 8.91 17.65
N SER A 74 -14.82 9.00 17.59
CA SER A 74 -13.93 7.98 17.02
C SER A 74 -12.53 8.07 17.64
N SER A 75 -11.84 6.93 17.69
CA SER A 75 -10.45 6.80 18.17
C SER A 75 -9.51 6.31 17.07
N ASN A 76 -9.92 6.38 15.80
CA ASN A 76 -8.99 6.16 14.71
C ASN A 76 -7.98 7.32 14.62
N ILE A 77 -6.82 7.07 14.01
CA ILE A 77 -5.70 8.03 13.99
C ILE A 77 -6.02 9.31 13.24
N VAL A 78 -6.81 9.23 12.16
CA VAL A 78 -7.17 10.39 11.35
C VAL A 78 -8.03 11.33 12.19
N ASP A 79 -9.09 10.80 12.81
CA ASP A 79 -9.99 11.58 13.65
C ASP A 79 -9.29 12.10 14.91
N LEU A 80 -8.45 11.28 15.56
CA LEU A 80 -7.67 11.71 16.73
C LEU A 80 -6.68 12.82 16.39
N SER A 81 -5.98 12.72 15.26
CA SER A 81 -5.02 13.75 14.85
C SER A 81 -5.74 15.08 14.56
N ALA A 82 -6.89 15.03 13.89
CA ALA A 82 -7.72 16.21 13.64
C ALA A 82 -8.28 16.81 14.94
N ALA A 83 -8.77 15.96 15.86
CA ALA A 83 -9.27 16.40 17.16
C ALA A 83 -8.18 17.01 18.05
N ASN A 84 -6.97 16.45 18.03
CA ASN A 84 -5.83 17.00 18.78
C ASN A 84 -5.38 18.34 18.20
N ARG A 85 -5.35 18.45 16.87
CA ARG A 85 -5.04 19.71 16.19
C ARG A 85 -6.04 20.80 16.56
N SER A 86 -7.34 20.52 16.45
CA SER A 86 -8.38 21.51 16.77
C SER A 86 -8.36 21.91 18.24
N LEU A 87 -8.19 20.96 19.17
CA LEU A 87 -8.00 21.26 20.59
C LEU A 87 -6.77 22.13 20.85
N GLY A 88 -5.65 21.81 20.20
CA GLY A 88 -4.41 22.59 20.30
C GLY A 88 -4.58 24.02 19.79
N GLU A 89 -5.27 24.20 18.65
CA GLU A 89 -5.56 25.51 18.08
C GLU A 89 -6.46 26.35 19.00
N VAL A 90 -7.52 25.75 19.56
CA VAL A 90 -8.40 26.43 20.54
C VAL A 90 -7.64 26.87 21.78
N LEU A 91 -6.85 25.96 22.37
CA LEU A 91 -6.01 26.26 23.53
C LEU A 91 -4.99 27.37 23.24
N THR A 92 -4.37 27.32 22.06
CA THR A 92 -3.41 28.35 21.64
C THR A 92 -4.08 29.73 21.56
N LEU A 93 -5.28 29.81 20.97
CA LEU A 93 -6.04 31.07 20.90
C LEU A 93 -6.47 31.57 22.28
N GLN A 94 -6.94 30.67 23.15
CA GLN A 94 -7.38 31.01 24.51
C GLN A 94 -6.22 31.49 25.39
N LEU A 95 -5.08 30.81 25.36
CA LEU A 95 -3.93 31.11 26.23
C LEU A 95 -3.10 32.30 25.73
N LEU A 96 -2.94 32.45 24.41
CA LEU A 96 -2.16 33.55 23.84
C LEU A 96 -3.00 34.81 23.56
N GLY A 97 -4.33 34.76 23.71
CA GLY A 97 -5.19 35.96 23.74
C GLY A 97 -5.06 36.91 22.54
N GLY A 98 -4.75 36.40 21.35
CA GLY A 98 -4.54 37.21 20.14
C GLY A 98 -3.19 37.95 20.07
N HIS A 99 -2.25 37.70 20.99
CA HIS A 99 -0.87 38.19 20.86
C HIS A 99 -0.22 37.61 19.60
N ASP A 100 0.63 38.42 18.97
CA ASP A 100 1.23 38.14 17.66
C ASP A 100 1.96 36.78 17.70
N ARG A 101 1.42 35.78 16.97
CA ARG A 101 2.00 34.42 16.87
C ARG A 101 3.46 34.47 16.41
N ARG A 102 3.87 35.60 15.80
CA ARG A 102 5.23 35.90 15.35
C ARG A 102 6.28 35.98 16.46
N ALA A 103 5.89 36.19 17.72
CA ALA A 103 6.84 36.19 18.83
C ALA A 103 7.36 34.78 19.18
N CYS A 104 6.59 33.73 18.86
CA CYS A 104 7.00 32.36 19.04
C CYS A 104 7.53 31.82 17.70
N ARG A 105 8.83 31.58 17.62
CA ARG A 105 9.45 30.99 16.44
C ARG A 105 8.92 29.58 16.26
N GLU A 106 8.18 29.32 15.18
CA GLU A 106 7.76 27.96 14.85
C GLU A 106 9.01 27.07 14.73
N PRO A 107 8.94 25.83 15.25
CA PRO A 107 10.03 24.89 15.07
C PRO A 107 10.25 24.65 13.58
N ASP A 108 11.50 24.71 13.16
CA ASP A 108 11.87 24.36 11.79
C ASP A 108 11.73 22.85 11.61
N MET A 109 10.84 22.44 10.70
CA MET A 109 10.57 21.04 10.41
C MET A 109 11.29 20.58 9.12
N THR A 110 12.14 21.42 8.53
CA THR A 110 12.85 21.07 7.30
C THR A 110 13.88 19.96 7.54
N GLY A 111 13.95 19.01 6.60
CA GLY A 111 14.90 17.90 6.64
C GLY A 111 14.55 16.75 7.60
N LEU A 112 13.38 16.78 8.26
CA LEU A 112 12.92 15.67 9.08
C LEU A 112 12.45 14.50 8.20
N GLU A 113 12.80 13.28 8.60
CA GLU A 113 12.33 12.06 7.95
C GLU A 113 10.82 11.89 8.19
N ALA A 114 10.04 11.92 7.11
CA ALA A 114 8.59 11.84 7.16
C ALA A 114 8.05 10.40 7.19
N SER A 115 8.83 9.45 6.67
CA SER A 115 8.39 8.06 6.49
C SER A 115 9.00 7.15 7.55
N THR A 116 8.17 6.29 8.13
CA THR A 116 8.66 5.24 9.03
C THR A 116 9.48 4.20 8.27
N TRP A 117 10.15 3.31 9.02
CA TRP A 117 10.84 2.19 8.40
C TRP A 117 9.85 1.24 7.71
N ALA A 118 8.71 0.95 8.34
CA ALA A 118 7.71 0.05 7.74
C ALA A 118 7.05 0.65 6.49
N GLU A 119 6.82 1.97 6.45
CA GLU A 119 6.31 2.67 5.27
C GLU A 119 7.29 2.53 4.09
N ARG A 120 8.58 2.83 4.30
CA ARG A 120 9.60 2.68 3.26
C ARG A 120 9.74 1.24 2.76
N ALA A 121 9.69 0.27 3.69
CA ALA A 121 9.74 -1.15 3.33
C ALA A 121 8.52 -1.54 2.48
N ALA A 122 7.32 -1.10 2.85
CA ALA A 122 6.10 -1.37 2.11
C ALA A 122 6.11 -0.71 0.72
N GLU A 123 6.53 0.56 0.62
CA GLU A 123 6.67 1.28 -0.66
C GLU A 123 7.64 0.58 -1.60
N THR A 124 8.77 0.09 -1.08
CA THR A 124 9.76 -0.65 -1.87
C THR A 124 9.18 -1.96 -2.40
N LEU A 125 8.45 -2.71 -1.56
CA LEU A 125 7.81 -3.97 -1.96
C LEU A 125 6.71 -3.76 -3.01
N LEU A 126 5.96 -2.66 -2.90
CA LEU A 126 4.91 -2.30 -3.86
C LEU A 126 5.50 -1.80 -5.18
N SER A 127 6.58 -1.03 -5.13
CA SER A 127 7.24 -0.46 -6.32
C SER A 127 8.11 -1.48 -7.07
N SER A 128 8.54 -2.55 -6.40
CA SER A 128 9.32 -3.62 -7.04
C SER A 128 8.47 -4.36 -8.09
N PRO A 129 8.82 -4.26 -9.40
CA PRO A 129 8.14 -5.03 -10.42
C PRO A 129 8.31 -6.50 -10.07
N SER A 130 7.20 -7.23 -10.13
CA SER A 130 7.25 -8.66 -9.85
C SER A 130 8.25 -9.29 -10.83
N PRO A 131 9.18 -10.16 -10.39
CA PRO A 131 10.14 -10.85 -11.27
C PRO A 131 9.43 -11.66 -12.37
N LEU A 132 8.11 -11.79 -12.24
CA LEU A 132 7.17 -12.32 -13.19
C LEU A 132 7.18 -11.60 -14.56
N LEU A 133 7.57 -10.33 -14.64
CA LEU A 133 7.60 -9.60 -15.91
C LEU A 133 8.93 -9.74 -16.66
N LEU A 134 9.95 -10.35 -16.05
CA LEU A 134 11.30 -10.45 -16.61
C LEU A 134 11.58 -11.75 -17.37
N SER A 135 10.66 -12.72 -17.39
CA SER A 135 10.82 -13.96 -18.18
C SER A 135 10.41 -13.72 -19.63
N ASP A 136 11.25 -12.96 -20.33
CA ASP A 136 10.95 -12.31 -21.60
C ASP A 136 10.56 -13.29 -22.71
N VAL A 137 11.16 -14.48 -22.79
CA VAL A 137 10.96 -15.38 -23.94
C VAL A 137 9.62 -16.14 -23.90
N ALA A 138 9.24 -16.68 -22.74
CA ALA A 138 7.96 -17.40 -22.59
C ALA A 138 6.79 -16.43 -22.46
N CYS A 139 6.95 -15.32 -21.72
CA CYS A 139 5.91 -14.32 -21.60
C CYS A 139 5.67 -13.57 -22.90
N SER A 140 6.70 -13.20 -23.68
CA SER A 140 6.49 -12.59 -25.01
C SER A 140 5.86 -13.57 -26.00
N ALA A 141 6.22 -14.86 -25.96
CA ALA A 141 5.59 -15.87 -26.80
C ALA A 141 4.10 -16.08 -26.44
N VAL A 142 3.76 -16.12 -25.14
CA VAL A 142 2.37 -16.27 -24.69
C VAL A 142 1.56 -14.98 -24.89
N LEU A 143 2.13 -13.80 -24.61
CA LEU A 143 1.48 -12.51 -24.86
C LEU A 143 1.31 -12.27 -26.36
N GLY A 144 2.31 -12.58 -27.17
CA GLY A 144 2.25 -12.55 -28.63
C GLY A 144 1.21 -13.52 -29.19
N ALA A 145 1.12 -14.73 -28.63
CA ALA A 145 0.08 -15.69 -28.99
C ALA A 145 -1.32 -15.23 -28.54
N ALA A 146 -1.47 -14.66 -27.35
CA ALA A 146 -2.74 -14.13 -26.85
C ALA A 146 -3.20 -12.91 -27.64
N VAL A 147 -2.27 -12.05 -28.06
CA VAL A 147 -2.54 -10.93 -28.97
C VAL A 147 -2.87 -11.42 -30.37
N ALA A 148 -2.23 -12.49 -30.88
CA ALA A 148 -2.58 -13.11 -32.16
C ALA A 148 -3.92 -13.90 -32.12
N VAL A 149 -4.42 -14.25 -30.93
CA VAL A 149 -5.74 -14.85 -30.72
C VAL A 149 -6.82 -13.78 -30.51
N GLY A 150 -6.48 -12.66 -29.87
CA GLY A 150 -7.40 -11.54 -29.62
C GLY A 150 -7.48 -10.52 -30.77
N SER A 151 -6.42 -10.41 -31.56
CA SER A 151 -6.38 -9.69 -32.83
C SER A 151 -6.43 -10.75 -33.92
N HIS A 152 -7.39 -10.61 -34.83
CA HIS A 152 -7.68 -11.45 -36.00
C HIS A 152 -8.72 -12.57 -35.72
N GLY A 153 -9.94 -12.55 -36.25
CA GLY A 153 -10.27 -11.91 -37.52
C GLY A 153 -9.18 -12.20 -38.56
N LEU A 154 -8.80 -13.48 -38.69
CA LEU A 154 -7.89 -14.12 -39.67
C LEU A 154 -6.69 -13.27 -40.16
N PRO A 155 -5.44 -13.77 -40.05
CA PRO A 155 -5.04 -14.82 -40.97
C PRO A 155 -4.23 -15.92 -40.29
N ALA A 156 -4.69 -17.14 -40.51
CA ALA A 156 -3.96 -18.33 -40.16
C ALA A 156 -2.69 -18.43 -41.04
N SER A 157 -1.52 -18.34 -40.44
CA SER A 157 -0.31 -18.92 -41.00
C SER A 157 -0.40 -20.44 -40.84
N CYS A 158 -1.35 -21.04 -41.58
CA CYS A 158 -1.46 -22.49 -41.71
C CYS A 158 -0.26 -23.01 -42.49
N CYS A 159 0.50 -23.91 -41.87
CA CYS A 159 1.33 -24.86 -42.59
C CYS A 159 0.48 -25.55 -43.68
N ALA A 160 1.07 -25.86 -44.84
CA ALA A 160 0.42 -26.42 -46.03
C ALA A 160 -0.33 -27.77 -45.81
N HIS A 161 -0.34 -28.29 -44.58
CA HIS A 161 -0.99 -29.54 -44.19
C HIS A 161 -2.22 -29.41 -43.28
N CYS A 162 -2.61 -28.19 -42.86
CA CYS A 162 -3.81 -28.00 -42.02
C CYS A 162 -4.98 -27.47 -42.84
N SER A 163 -5.95 -28.33 -43.15
CA SER A 163 -7.16 -27.96 -43.91
C SER A 163 -8.23 -27.21 -43.09
N GLY A 164 -8.01 -26.98 -41.78
CA GLY A 164 -8.89 -26.15 -40.95
C GLY A 164 -10.33 -26.64 -40.77
N GLU A 165 -10.71 -27.81 -41.30
CA GLU A 165 -12.07 -28.33 -41.18
C GLU A 165 -12.30 -28.94 -39.79
N ILE A 166 -13.14 -28.26 -39.00
CA ILE A 166 -13.72 -28.84 -37.78
C ILE A 166 -14.96 -29.61 -38.22
N LYS A 167 -14.87 -30.95 -38.24
CA LYS A 167 -16.06 -31.80 -38.39
C LYS A 167 -16.82 -31.79 -37.06
N LEU A 168 -17.97 -31.14 -37.06
CA LEU A 168 -18.96 -31.28 -35.99
C LEU A 168 -19.49 -32.71 -36.04
N VAL A 169 -19.28 -33.45 -34.95
CA VAL A 169 -19.91 -34.76 -34.68
C VAL A 169 -21.15 -34.49 -33.83
#